data_AF-A0A8S8Y660-F1
#
_entry.id   AF-A0A8S8Y660-F1
#
_cell.length_a   1.000
_cell.length_b   1.000
_cell.length_c   1.000
_cell.angle_alpha   90.00
_cell.angle_beta   90.00
_cell.angle_gamma   90.00
#
_symmetry.space_group_name_H-M   'P 1'
#
loop_
_entity.id
_entity.type
_entity.pdbx_description
1 polymer ?
#
loop_
_entity_poly.entity_id
_entity_poly.type
_entity_poly.pdbx_seq_one_letter_code
_entity_poly.pdbx_strand_id
1 'polypeptide(L)'
;MAAKPPGKKKGKRKRKMRLSLKQSKLNTTSDKYSDSLGWSTDVGRTLGDAPKPKGPETIKIQCEMCGSMLKIPKPKRSRYTVSCTYPECGHTMQFD
;
A
#
# COMPACT_ATOMS: atom_id res chain seq x y z
N MET A 1 -67.19 51.75 -9.98
CA MET A 1 -67.36 50.62 -9.04
C MET A 1 -66.88 49.34 -9.72
N ALA A 2 -66.21 48.47 -8.97
CA ALA A 2 -65.13 47.57 -9.42
C ALA A 2 -65.48 46.46 -10.41
N ALA A 3 -64.54 46.14 -11.31
CA ALA A 3 -64.57 44.95 -12.16
C ALA A 3 -64.42 43.68 -11.31
N LYS A 4 -65.27 42.67 -11.56
CA LYS A 4 -65.18 41.36 -10.90
C LYS A 4 -63.84 40.67 -11.25
N PRO A 5 -63.16 40.02 -10.28
CA PRO A 5 -61.88 39.40 -10.56
C PRO A 5 -62.05 38.17 -11.47
N PRO A 6 -61.12 37.91 -12.41
CA PRO A 6 -61.19 36.72 -13.24
C PRO A 6 -60.91 35.47 -12.40
N GLY A 7 -61.80 34.47 -12.51
CA GLY A 7 -61.68 33.21 -11.79
C GLY A 7 -60.38 32.47 -12.10
N LYS A 8 -59.71 31.94 -11.06
CA LYS A 8 -58.46 31.18 -11.19
C LYS A 8 -58.67 29.98 -12.12
N LYS A 9 -58.01 29.95 -13.27
CA LYS A 9 -57.98 28.78 -14.16
C LYS A 9 -57.30 27.63 -13.40
N LYS A 10 -58.04 26.54 -13.15
CA LYS A 10 -57.50 25.30 -12.57
C LYS A 10 -56.36 24.81 -13.46
N GLY A 11 -55.12 24.88 -12.96
CA GLY A 11 -53.92 24.52 -13.73
C GLY A 11 -54.02 23.09 -14.27
N LYS A 12 -53.70 22.91 -15.57
CA LYS A 12 -53.64 21.59 -16.20
C LYS A 12 -52.66 20.70 -15.41
N ARG A 13 -53.16 19.60 -14.83
CA ARG A 13 -52.30 18.60 -14.17
C ARG A 13 -51.34 18.02 -15.21
N LYS A 14 -50.05 18.30 -15.06
CA LYS A 14 -49.01 17.69 -15.90
C LYS A 14 -49.06 16.18 -15.73
N ARG A 15 -49.26 15.43 -16.82
CA ARG A 15 -49.17 13.97 -16.81
C ARG A 15 -47.75 13.60 -16.39
N LYS A 16 -47.62 12.87 -15.28
CA LYS A 16 -46.32 12.37 -14.82
C LYS A 16 -45.89 11.25 -15.78
N MET A 17 -44.84 11.50 -16.56
CA MET A 17 -44.19 10.45 -17.33
C MET A 17 -43.60 9.46 -16.32
N ARG A 18 -44.11 8.23 -16.27
CA ARG A 18 -43.49 7.18 -15.46
C ARG A 18 -42.40 6.54 -16.30
N LEU A 19 -41.22 7.14 -16.24
CA LEU A 19 -40.01 6.54 -16.79
C LEU A 19 -39.65 5.35 -15.89
N SER A 20 -40.31 4.21 -16.08
CA SER A 20 -39.80 2.96 -15.53
C SER A 20 -38.60 2.57 -16.38
N LEU A 21 -37.41 2.94 -15.94
CA LEU A 21 -36.17 2.33 -16.43
C LEU A 21 -36.37 0.81 -16.31
N LYS A 22 -36.37 0.13 -17.46
CA LYS A 22 -36.73 -1.29 -17.62
C LYS A 22 -35.74 -2.25 -16.93
N GLN A 23 -34.80 -1.76 -16.13
CA GLN A 23 -34.02 -2.54 -15.17
C GLN A 23 -33.44 -1.61 -14.09
N SER A 24 -33.69 -1.90 -12.83
CA SER A 24 -33.10 -1.20 -11.68
C SER A 24 -31.67 -1.64 -11.37
N LYS A 25 -31.21 -2.71 -12.03
CA LYS A 25 -29.90 -3.33 -11.81
C LYS A 25 -29.30 -3.65 -13.18
N LEU A 26 -28.09 -3.18 -13.41
CA LEU A 26 -27.30 -3.55 -14.58
C LEU A 26 -26.95 -5.03 -14.47
N ASN A 27 -27.22 -5.80 -15.53
CA ASN A 27 -26.80 -7.18 -15.61
C ASN A 27 -25.31 -7.19 -15.98
N THR A 28 -24.44 -7.28 -14.98
CA THR A 28 -22.98 -7.29 -15.16
C THR A 28 -22.50 -8.39 -16.11
N THR A 29 -23.31 -9.40 -16.43
CA THR A 29 -22.96 -10.49 -17.35
C THR A 29 -23.24 -10.16 -18.81
N SER A 30 -24.33 -9.42 -19.12
CA SER A 30 -24.75 -9.11 -20.49
C SER A 30 -24.29 -7.72 -20.95
N ASP A 31 -24.12 -6.78 -20.02
CA ASP A 31 -23.72 -5.40 -20.29
C ASP A 31 -22.23 -5.14 -19.98
N LYS A 32 -21.38 -6.16 -20.20
CA LYS A 32 -19.93 -5.91 -20.27
C LYS A 32 -19.62 -5.38 -21.65
N TYR A 33 -19.81 -4.07 -21.84
CA TYR A 33 -19.16 -3.37 -22.94
C TYR A 33 -17.67 -3.33 -22.64
N SER A 34 -16.95 -4.38 -23.02
CA SER A 34 -15.49 -4.37 -23.09
C SER A 34 -15.11 -3.69 -24.39
N ASP A 35 -15.22 -2.36 -24.40
CA ASP A 35 -14.48 -1.58 -25.38
C ASP A 35 -13.02 -1.94 -25.16
N SER A 36 -12.45 -2.60 -26.15
CA SER A 36 -11.05 -2.98 -26.19
C SER A 36 -10.22 -1.72 -26.01
N LEU A 37 -9.80 -1.47 -24.77
CA LEU A 37 -8.83 -0.44 -24.41
C LEU A 37 -7.54 -0.76 -25.17
N GLY A 38 -7.40 -0.17 -26.35
CA GLY A 38 -6.26 -0.25 -27.27
C GLY A 38 -5.02 0.48 -26.78
N TRP A 39 -4.78 0.48 -25.46
CA TRP A 39 -3.47 0.79 -24.89
C TRP A 39 -3.13 -0.26 -23.85
N SER A 40 -2.30 -1.21 -24.29
CA SER A 40 -1.37 -2.00 -23.50
C SER A 40 -1.91 -2.52 -22.16
N THR A 41 -2.80 -3.50 -22.20
CA THR A 41 -2.90 -4.45 -21.09
C THR A 41 -1.69 -5.39 -21.13
N ASP A 42 -0.50 -4.86 -20.84
CA ASP A 42 0.62 -5.69 -20.36
C ASP A 42 0.28 -6.10 -18.92
N VAL A 43 -0.67 -7.03 -18.78
CA VAL A 43 -1.06 -7.67 -17.51
C VAL A 43 -0.04 -8.73 -17.09
N GLY A 44 1.24 -8.56 -17.45
CA GLY A 44 2.29 -9.58 -17.33
C GLY A 44 3.39 -9.27 -16.32
N ARG A 45 3.38 -8.11 -15.66
CA ARG A 45 4.44 -7.76 -14.70
C ARG A 45 3.88 -7.05 -13.48
N THR A 46 3.28 -7.81 -12.56
CA THR A 46 3.35 -7.41 -11.17
C THR A 46 4.83 -7.30 -10.81
N LEU A 47 5.34 -6.07 -10.72
CA LEU A 47 6.65 -5.79 -10.13
C LEU A 47 6.58 -6.28 -8.69
N GLY A 48 6.96 -7.54 -8.49
CA GLY A 48 7.17 -8.10 -7.16
C GLY A 48 8.14 -7.18 -6.44
N ASP A 49 7.72 -6.71 -5.27
CA ASP A 49 8.50 -5.83 -4.41
C ASP A 49 9.93 -6.37 -4.33
N ALA A 50 10.89 -5.58 -4.82
CA ALA A 50 12.28 -6.01 -4.90
C ALA A 50 12.74 -6.44 -3.49
N PRO A 51 13.42 -7.60 -3.36
CA PRO A 51 13.77 -8.12 -2.04
C PRO A 51 14.57 -7.07 -1.28
N LYS A 52 14.01 -6.59 -0.17
CA LYS A 52 14.64 -5.60 0.70
C LYS A 52 16.08 -6.04 0.99
N PRO A 53 17.10 -5.20 0.70
CA PRO A 53 18.49 -5.62 0.86
C PRO A 53 18.69 -6.09 2.30
N LYS A 54 19.04 -7.35 2.47
CA LYS A 54 19.45 -7.89 3.77
C LYS A 54 20.66 -7.07 4.20
N GLY A 55 20.53 -6.34 5.30
CA GLY A 55 21.64 -5.59 5.85
C GLY A 55 22.86 -6.48 6.11
N PRO A 56 24.06 -5.89 6.29
CA PRO A 56 25.28 -6.67 6.41
C PRO A 56 25.16 -7.72 7.52
N GLU A 57 25.37 -8.97 7.15
CA GLU A 57 25.30 -10.13 8.06
C GLU A 57 26.47 -10.14 9.06
N THR A 58 27.52 -9.37 8.78
CA THR A 58 28.74 -9.27 9.58
C THR A 58 29.05 -7.83 9.95
N ILE A 59 29.29 -7.59 11.24
CA ILE A 59 29.71 -6.32 11.83
C ILE A 59 31.22 -6.41 12.05
N LYS A 60 31.94 -5.36 11.66
CA LYS A 60 33.38 -5.22 11.92
C LYS A 60 33.57 -4.36 13.16
N ILE A 61 34.12 -4.94 14.23
CA ILE A 61 34.38 -4.25 15.49
C ILE A 61 35.88 -4.31 15.75
N GLN A 62 36.48 -3.20 16.18
CA GLN A 62 37.87 -3.15 16.61
C GLN A 62 37.97 -3.51 18.09
N CYS A 63 38.87 -4.43 18.45
CA CYS A 63 39.17 -4.69 19.86
C CYS A 63 39.96 -3.52 20.48
N GLU A 64 39.57 -3.05 21.66
CA GLU A 64 40.18 -1.92 22.37
C GLU A 64 41.61 -2.22 22.83
N MET A 65 41.89 -3.46 23.24
CA MET A 65 43.21 -3.82 23.76
C MET A 65 44.23 -4.18 22.68
N CYS A 66 43.82 -4.90 21.64
CA CYS A 66 44.74 -5.41 20.63
C CYS A 66 44.59 -4.76 19.24
N GLY A 67 43.61 -3.86 19.07
CA GLY A 67 43.36 -3.18 17.79
C GLY A 67 42.93 -4.08 16.63
N SER A 68 42.76 -5.39 16.86
CA SER A 68 42.38 -6.34 15.81
C SER A 68 40.95 -6.08 15.32
N MET A 69 40.75 -6.21 14.00
CA MET A 69 39.42 -6.10 13.38
C MET A 69 38.69 -7.45 13.45
N LEU A 70 37.72 -7.54 14.35
CA LEU A 70 36.87 -8.71 14.54
C LEU A 70 35.72 -8.69 13.53
N LYS A 71 35.49 -9.80 12.85
CA LYS A 71 34.31 -10.03 11.99
C LYS A 71 33.28 -10.84 12.79
N ILE A 72 32.26 -10.18 13.30
CA ILE A 72 31.25 -10.78 14.18
C ILE A 72 29.92 -10.88 13.43
N PRO A 73 29.23 -12.03 13.46
CA PRO A 73 27.90 -12.14 12.87
C PRO A 73 26.91 -11.24 13.60
N LYS A 74 25.88 -10.76 12.91
CA LYS A 74 24.86 -9.88 13.51
C LYS A 74 24.24 -10.54 14.75
N PRO A 75 24.37 -9.91 15.94
CA PRO A 75 23.78 -10.42 17.16
C PRO A 75 22.25 -10.36 17.05
N LYS A 76 21.57 -11.40 17.53
CA LYS A 76 20.10 -11.48 17.56
C LYS A 76 19.47 -10.68 18.71
N ARG A 77 20.28 -10.35 19.73
CA ARG A 77 19.88 -9.63 20.94
C ARG A 77 20.54 -8.25 20.94
N SER A 78 19.90 -7.27 21.59
CA SER A 78 20.47 -5.93 21.78
C SER A 78 21.76 -5.99 22.61
N ARG A 79 21.73 -6.78 23.69
CA ARG A 79 22.85 -7.00 24.61
C ARG A 79 23.66 -8.21 24.19
N TYR A 80 24.95 -8.03 23.93
CA TYR A 80 25.84 -9.12 23.54
C TYR A 80 27.28 -8.87 23.97
N THR A 81 27.99 -9.96 24.22
CA THR A 81 29.41 -9.96 24.58
C THR A 81 30.23 -10.49 23.41
N VAL A 82 31.33 -9.82 23.10
CA VAL A 82 32.27 -10.22 22.04
C VAL A 82 33.59 -10.61 22.67
N SER A 83 34.02 -11.85 22.48
CA SER A 83 35.38 -12.29 22.82
C SER A 83 36.33 -11.99 21.66
N CYS A 84 37.51 -11.47 22.00
CA CYS A 84 38.58 -11.29 21.03
C CYS A 84 39.06 -12.65 20.48
N THR A 85 39.19 -12.78 19.17
CA THR A 85 39.67 -14.00 18.51
C THR A 85 41.16 -14.24 18.70
N TYR A 86 41.89 -13.22 19.15
CA TYR A 86 43.32 -13.35 19.42
C TYR A 86 43.55 -14.01 20.79
N PRO A 87 44.20 -15.20 20.84
CA PRO A 87 44.27 -16.02 22.05
C PRO A 87 45.06 -15.38 23.19
N GLU A 88 46.03 -14.52 22.87
CA GLU A 88 46.83 -13.80 23.87
C GLU A 88 46.09 -12.63 24.52
N CYS A 89 45.06 -12.09 23.86
CA CYS A 89 44.38 -10.89 24.33
C CYS A 89 43.26 -11.21 25.33
N GLY A 90 42.51 -12.31 25.12
CA GLY A 90 41.45 -12.78 26.03
C GLY A 90 40.33 -11.77 26.36
N HIS A 91 40.34 -10.58 25.76
CA HIS A 91 39.48 -9.48 26.14
C HIS A 91 38.03 -9.75 25.72
N THR A 92 37.10 -9.42 26.61
CA THR A 92 35.66 -9.51 26.37
C THR A 92 35.04 -8.13 26.39
N MET A 93 34.40 -7.75 25.28
CA MET A 93 33.72 -6.46 25.13
C MET A 93 32.23 -6.67 25.37
N GLN A 94 31.64 -5.88 26.26
CA GLN A 94 30.20 -5.93 26.55
C GLN A 94 29.51 -4.76 25.86
N PHE A 95 28.54 -5.06 25.00
CA PHE A 95 27.68 -4.07 24.35
C PHE A 95 26.28 -4.20 24.94
N ASP A 96 25.77 -3.13 25.57
CA ASP A 96 24.40 -3.05 26.12
C ASP A 96 23.37 -2.58 25.08
#